data_AF-A0A2V8VHT7-F1
#
_entry.id   AF-A0A2V8VHT7-F1
#
_cell.length_a   1.000
_cell.length_b   1.000
_cell.length_c   1.000
_cell.angle_alpha   90.00
_cell.angle_beta   90.00
_cell.angle_gamma   90.00
#
_symmetry.space_group_name_H-M   'P 1'
#
loop_
_entity.id
_entity.type
_entity.pdbx_description
1 polymer ?
#
loop_
_entity_poly.entity_id
_entity_poly.type
_entity_poly.pdbx_seq_one_letter_code
_entity_poly.pdbx_strand_id
1 'polypeptide(L)'
;MKIASSLNVSPRITSRVERNGSRIIDNPAAAQEAICESTVTLGSAIYGDNLKAIVLTGSLARHEGTCRPEHGFWTQFGDAEFLLVLKEEATLPLANELLNLQKKRQSELLNIGVKCAISLAAVHPAYLRRLRPHIFAYELLVHGRVLWGEPVISLVPPFSSTEIPLEDAWRLLCNRMIELLEVSVMITDDNHELPKEVFYKLLKLYIDMGTSLLVFVGAYEPTYAGRAKRMQFLEKDKDAVKDCPLDLARFTERVVACTRCKLSGGDRLQLAELGWDSNSLGLWETAIADARSLWRWELSRLTRTVGAYAEDRPTDDQLMITLMQKQAIGQRVRAWLSLLRRQGWRRSRLKWPGWVWHALRASPRYRIYSAATKLLFQLPSWVAQGHEANSREDELLLWLPIRSSSLAVIQSDWRQAAAEIAWNYHEFLVGTQA
;
A
#
# COMPACT_ATOMS: atom_id res chain seq x y z
N MET A 1 -0.43 -63.95 -19.77
CA MET A 1 -0.10 -64.18 -21.19
C MET A 1 -0.66 -63.00 -21.98
N LYS A 2 0.19 -62.39 -22.81
CA LYS A 2 -0.04 -61.17 -23.61
C LYS A 2 -1.36 -61.21 -24.40
N ILE A 3 -1.97 -60.05 -24.62
CA ILE A 3 -2.34 -59.54 -25.96
C ILE A 3 -2.42 -58.01 -25.87
N ALA A 4 -1.70 -57.37 -26.78
CA ALA A 4 -1.74 -55.95 -27.08
C ALA A 4 -2.96 -55.63 -27.96
N SER A 5 -3.52 -54.42 -27.83
CA SER A 5 -4.21 -53.78 -28.94
C SER A 5 -3.90 -52.28 -28.95
N SER A 6 -3.32 -51.88 -30.08
CA SER A 6 -2.97 -50.55 -30.54
C SER A 6 -4.19 -49.74 -30.96
N LEU A 7 -4.07 -48.40 -30.95
CA LEU A 7 -4.56 -47.38 -31.90
C LEU A 7 -4.81 -46.06 -31.12
N ASN A 8 -4.63 -44.85 -31.64
CA ASN A 8 -3.80 -44.26 -32.69
C ASN A 8 -3.92 -42.74 -32.46
N VAL A 9 -2.78 -42.04 -32.44
CA VAL A 9 -2.53 -40.65 -32.88
C VAL A 9 -3.63 -39.58 -32.75
N SER A 10 -3.31 -38.51 -32.00
CA SER A 10 -3.40 -37.15 -32.55
C SER A 10 -2.28 -36.25 -32.01
N PRO A 11 -1.69 -35.40 -32.87
CA PRO A 11 -0.48 -34.66 -32.55
C PRO A 11 -0.82 -33.42 -31.73
N ARG A 12 -0.14 -33.24 -30.59
CA ARG A 12 -0.12 -31.94 -29.91
C ARG A 12 0.56 -30.94 -30.84
N ILE A 13 -0.25 -30.00 -31.30
CA ILE A 13 0.12 -28.80 -32.05
C ILE A 13 1.19 -28.06 -31.24
N THR A 14 2.45 -28.27 -31.59
CA THR A 14 3.54 -27.35 -31.28
C THR A 14 3.51 -26.23 -32.33
N SER A 15 2.56 -25.29 -32.20
CA SER A 15 2.63 -24.03 -32.94
C SER A 15 3.57 -23.08 -32.20
N ARG A 16 4.87 -23.32 -32.38
CA ARG A 16 5.92 -22.35 -32.06
C ARG A 16 5.79 -21.23 -33.08
N VAL A 17 5.08 -20.17 -32.70
CA VAL A 17 5.07 -18.92 -33.47
C VAL A 17 6.48 -18.35 -33.37
N GLU A 18 7.27 -18.51 -34.42
CA GLU A 18 8.53 -17.79 -34.61
C GLU A 18 8.21 -16.29 -34.70
N ARG A 19 8.28 -15.59 -33.57
CA ARG A 19 8.28 -14.13 -33.53
C ARG A 19 9.72 -13.67 -33.80
N ASN A 20 9.91 -13.07 -34.98
CA ASN A 20 11.13 -12.39 -35.40
C ASN A 20 11.86 -11.70 -34.24
N GLY A 21 13.10 -12.12 -33.96
CA GLY A 21 14.06 -11.40 -33.11
C GLY A 21 13.71 -11.22 -31.63
N SER A 22 12.63 -11.84 -31.13
CA SER A 22 12.21 -11.68 -29.73
C SER A 22 13.15 -12.42 -28.78
N ARG A 23 13.87 -11.68 -27.93
CA ARG A 23 14.62 -12.22 -26.77
C ARG A 23 13.67 -13.17 -26.02
N ILE A 24 14.03 -14.45 -25.92
CA ILE A 24 13.22 -15.43 -25.19
C ILE A 24 13.39 -15.12 -23.70
N ILE A 25 12.29 -14.83 -23.02
CA ILE A 25 12.30 -14.63 -21.57
C ILE A 25 12.07 -15.99 -20.93
N ASP A 26 13.16 -16.61 -20.49
CA ASP A 26 13.21 -17.99 -20.01
C ASP A 26 13.35 -18.11 -18.49
N ASN A 27 13.59 -17.00 -17.80
CA ASN A 27 13.83 -16.98 -16.36
C ASN A 27 13.35 -15.65 -15.72
N PRO A 28 13.16 -15.60 -14.37
CA PRO A 28 12.60 -14.43 -13.71
C PRO A 28 13.51 -13.20 -13.78
N ALA A 29 14.84 -13.36 -13.80
CA ALA A 29 15.77 -12.25 -13.91
C ALA A 29 15.67 -11.58 -15.29
N ALA A 30 15.56 -12.36 -16.35
CA ALA A 30 15.33 -11.85 -17.71
C ALA A 30 14.01 -11.08 -17.81
N ALA A 31 12.95 -11.53 -17.12
CA ALA A 31 11.68 -10.81 -17.09
C ALA A 31 11.81 -9.44 -16.38
N GLN A 32 12.55 -9.39 -15.26
CA GLN A 32 12.81 -8.15 -14.52
C GLN A 32 13.71 -7.19 -15.29
N GLU A 33 14.72 -7.71 -15.99
CA GLU A 33 15.57 -6.93 -16.90
C GLU A 33 14.74 -6.33 -18.03
N ALA A 34 13.86 -7.12 -18.67
CA ALA A 34 12.96 -6.63 -19.71
C ALA A 34 12.02 -5.51 -19.23
N ILE A 35 11.54 -5.59 -17.98
CA ILE A 35 10.74 -4.51 -17.36
C ILE A 35 11.57 -3.22 -17.22
N CYS A 36 12.81 -3.33 -16.75
CA CYS A 36 13.73 -2.21 -16.59
C CYS A 36 14.11 -1.59 -17.95
N GLU A 37 14.55 -2.41 -18.90
CA GLU A 37 14.94 -2.01 -20.25
C GLU A 37 13.79 -1.30 -20.97
N SER A 38 12.58 -1.88 -20.96
CA SER A 38 11.40 -1.29 -21.60
C SER A 38 11.08 0.10 -21.06
N THR A 39 11.27 0.32 -19.76
CA THR A 39 11.07 1.62 -19.13
C THR A 39 12.17 2.61 -19.50
N VAL A 40 13.42 2.16 -19.57
CA VAL A 40 14.56 2.99 -20.01
C VAL A 40 14.39 3.43 -21.47
N THR A 41 14.12 2.50 -22.38
CA THR A 41 13.91 2.82 -23.81
C THR A 41 12.77 3.82 -23.99
N LEU A 42 11.67 3.65 -23.26
CA LEU A 42 10.55 4.59 -23.32
C LEU A 42 10.93 5.98 -22.82
N GLY A 43 11.49 6.05 -21.62
CA GLY A 43 11.79 7.33 -20.98
C GLY A 43 12.73 8.15 -21.86
N SER A 44 13.81 7.53 -22.35
CA SER A 44 14.77 8.19 -23.22
C SER A 44 14.16 8.60 -24.55
N ALA A 45 13.27 7.79 -25.14
CA ALA A 45 12.62 8.14 -26.41
C ALA A 45 11.62 9.30 -26.30
N ILE A 46 10.90 9.43 -25.18
CA ILE A 46 9.88 10.46 -25.00
C ILE A 46 10.47 11.77 -24.51
N TYR A 47 11.32 11.70 -23.50
CA TYR A 47 11.80 12.88 -22.81
C TYR A 47 13.16 13.36 -23.34
N GLY A 48 13.91 12.51 -24.04
CA GLY A 48 15.16 12.85 -24.71
C GLY A 48 16.09 13.66 -23.81
N ASP A 49 16.50 14.83 -24.31
CA ASP A 49 17.40 15.74 -23.59
C ASP A 49 16.80 16.31 -22.31
N ASN A 50 15.49 16.26 -22.09
CA ASN A 50 14.87 16.72 -20.84
C ASN A 50 14.96 15.68 -19.72
N LEU A 51 15.31 14.43 -20.03
CA LEU A 51 15.49 13.37 -19.05
C LEU A 51 16.88 13.43 -18.44
N LYS A 52 16.94 13.47 -17.12
CA LYS A 52 18.19 13.49 -16.36
C LYS A 52 18.58 12.11 -15.85
N ALA A 53 17.59 11.35 -15.37
CA ALA A 53 17.79 9.98 -14.91
C ALA A 53 16.48 9.19 -14.86
N ILE A 54 16.60 7.86 -14.88
CA ILE A 54 15.53 6.92 -14.55
C ILE A 54 15.98 6.12 -13.35
N VAL A 55 15.20 6.16 -12.27
CA VAL A 55 15.51 5.47 -11.02
C VAL A 55 14.47 4.40 -10.75
N LEU A 56 14.92 3.16 -10.57
CA LEU A 56 14.10 2.05 -10.06
C LEU A 56 14.03 2.15 -8.53
N THR A 57 12.83 1.99 -8.00
CA THR A 57 12.55 1.94 -6.56
C THR A 57 11.65 0.73 -6.22
N GLY A 58 11.19 0.64 -4.97
CA GLY A 58 10.31 -0.41 -4.50
C GLY A 58 10.98 -1.78 -4.41
N SER A 59 10.18 -2.85 -4.42
CA SER A 59 10.67 -4.21 -4.17
C SER A 59 11.66 -4.71 -5.23
N LEU A 60 11.52 -4.27 -6.48
CA LEU A 60 12.46 -4.65 -7.55
C LEU A 60 13.86 -4.06 -7.33
N ALA A 61 13.95 -2.83 -6.82
CA ALA A 61 15.23 -2.21 -6.50
C ALA A 61 15.95 -2.93 -5.34
N ARG A 62 15.17 -3.51 -4.40
CA ARG A 62 15.65 -4.28 -3.25
C ARG A 62 16.01 -5.74 -3.55
N HIS A 63 15.84 -6.19 -4.79
CA HIS A 63 15.92 -7.62 -5.16
C HIS A 63 14.90 -8.50 -4.41
N GLU A 64 13.74 -7.92 -4.06
CA GLU A 64 12.61 -8.59 -3.40
C GLU A 64 11.36 -8.63 -4.31
N GLY A 65 11.52 -8.25 -5.57
CA GLY A 65 10.49 -8.42 -6.58
C GLY A 65 10.34 -9.89 -6.95
N THR A 66 9.12 -10.43 -6.87
CA THR A 66 8.86 -11.82 -7.24
C THR A 66 8.30 -11.91 -8.65
N CYS A 67 8.95 -12.69 -9.52
CA CYS A 67 8.47 -13.04 -10.86
C CYS A 67 8.24 -14.55 -10.93
N ARG A 68 7.08 -15.00 -11.42
CA ARG A 68 6.80 -16.43 -11.61
C ARG A 68 6.08 -16.69 -12.95
N PRO A 69 6.23 -17.90 -13.52
CA PRO A 69 5.47 -18.26 -14.70
C PRO A 69 4.00 -18.49 -14.32
N GLU A 70 3.07 -17.83 -15.01
CA GLU A 70 1.63 -17.95 -14.81
C GLU A 70 0.92 -17.82 -16.16
N HIS A 71 0.10 -18.82 -16.52
CA HIS A 71 -0.67 -18.87 -17.76
C HIS A 71 0.13 -18.57 -19.05
N GLY A 72 1.39 -19.01 -19.10
CA GLY A 72 2.27 -18.79 -20.26
C GLY A 72 2.99 -17.44 -20.29
N PHE A 73 2.89 -16.64 -19.22
CA PHE A 73 3.58 -15.36 -19.04
C PHE A 73 4.49 -15.40 -17.81
N TRP A 74 5.55 -14.61 -17.82
CA TRP A 74 6.23 -14.23 -16.57
C TRP A 74 5.45 -13.09 -15.91
N THR A 75 4.88 -13.35 -14.74
CA THR A 75 4.10 -12.36 -13.99
C THR A 75 4.91 -11.82 -12.82
N GLN A 76 5.11 -10.50 -12.79
CA GLN A 76 5.69 -9.76 -11.66
C GLN A 76 4.61 -9.52 -10.60
N PHE A 77 4.87 -9.94 -9.36
CA PHE A 77 3.98 -9.80 -8.22
C PHE A 77 4.22 -8.49 -7.50
N GLY A 78 3.30 -7.55 -7.68
CA GLY A 78 3.44 -6.16 -7.26
C GLY A 78 3.91 -5.28 -8.41
N ASP A 79 4.04 -3.99 -8.11
CA ASP A 79 4.29 -2.98 -9.14
C ASP A 79 5.80 -2.77 -9.33
N ALA A 80 6.20 -2.45 -10.55
CA ALA A 80 7.51 -1.93 -10.87
C ALA A 80 7.46 -0.41 -10.84
N GLU A 81 8.13 0.18 -9.85
CA GLU A 81 8.05 1.60 -9.54
C GLU A 81 9.30 2.33 -10.04
N PHE A 82 9.08 3.41 -10.81
CA PHE A 82 10.15 4.21 -11.38
C PHE A 82 9.94 5.71 -11.13
N LEU A 83 11.03 6.41 -10.84
CA LEU A 83 11.11 7.86 -10.86
C LEU A 83 11.78 8.30 -12.17
N LEU A 84 11.06 9.12 -12.94
CA LEU A 84 11.59 9.85 -14.08
C LEU A 84 12.08 11.21 -13.57
N VAL A 85 13.39 11.40 -13.50
CA VAL A 85 13.97 12.67 -13.05
C VAL A 85 14.19 13.55 -14.27
N LEU A 86 13.37 14.59 -14.42
CA LEU A 86 13.46 15.55 -15.52
C LEU A 86 14.27 16.77 -15.10
N LYS A 87 14.91 17.46 -16.06
CA LYS A 87 15.60 18.73 -15.80
C LYS A 87 14.69 19.75 -15.08
N GLU A 88 15.28 20.71 -14.38
CA GLU A 88 14.52 21.64 -13.52
C GLU A 88 13.60 22.56 -14.35
N GLU A 89 14.05 22.88 -15.56
CA GLU A 89 13.35 23.68 -16.57
C GLU A 89 12.34 22.89 -17.40
N ALA A 90 12.34 21.55 -17.32
CA ALA A 90 11.41 20.72 -18.07
C ALA A 90 10.00 20.84 -17.51
N THR A 91 8.98 20.68 -18.36
CA THR A 91 7.60 20.56 -17.86
C THR A 91 7.36 19.13 -17.39
N LEU A 92 6.87 18.95 -16.16
CA LEU A 92 6.47 17.63 -15.70
C LEU A 92 5.20 17.16 -16.44
N PRO A 93 5.15 15.91 -16.89
CA PRO A 93 3.96 15.37 -17.53
C PRO A 93 2.76 15.38 -16.59
N LEU A 94 1.58 15.56 -17.15
CA LEU A 94 0.32 15.43 -16.42
C LEU A 94 0.11 13.97 -15.98
N ALA A 95 -0.65 13.77 -14.90
CA ALA A 95 -0.93 12.42 -14.39
C ALA A 95 -1.56 11.50 -15.45
N ASN A 96 -2.46 12.02 -16.29
CA ASN A 96 -3.09 11.25 -17.36
C ASN A 96 -2.10 10.86 -18.47
N GLU A 97 -1.08 11.67 -18.72
CA GLU A 97 -0.02 11.34 -19.68
C GLU A 97 0.82 10.18 -19.17
N LEU A 98 1.26 10.24 -17.90
CA LEU A 98 1.97 9.13 -17.25
C LEU A 98 1.13 7.83 -17.25
N LEU A 99 -0.16 7.91 -16.91
CA LEU A 99 -1.06 6.76 -16.92
C LEU A 99 -1.19 6.14 -18.32
N ASN A 100 -1.27 6.96 -19.37
CA ASN A 100 -1.32 6.46 -20.75
C ASN A 100 0.00 5.78 -21.14
N LEU A 101 1.14 6.32 -20.70
CA LEU A 101 2.45 5.71 -20.91
C LEU A 101 2.58 4.37 -20.18
N GLN A 102 2.17 4.30 -18.92
CA GLN A 102 2.13 3.06 -18.13
C GLN A 102 1.33 1.99 -18.86
N LYS A 103 0.09 2.30 -19.28
CA LYS A 103 -0.78 1.35 -20.02
C LYS A 103 -0.11 0.86 -21.30
N LYS A 104 0.47 1.75 -22.10
CA LYS A 104 1.16 1.40 -23.33
C LYS A 104 2.32 0.43 -23.06
N ARG A 105 3.13 0.68 -22.03
CA ARG A 105 4.25 -0.21 -21.67
C ARG A 105 3.81 -1.56 -21.16
N GLN A 106 2.77 -1.59 -20.34
CA GLN A 106 2.18 -2.84 -19.85
C GLN A 106 1.72 -3.71 -21.02
N SER A 107 1.09 -3.12 -22.04
CA SER A 107 0.70 -3.85 -23.26
C SER A 107 1.91 -4.36 -24.06
N GLU A 108 2.98 -3.57 -24.19
CA GLU A 108 4.19 -4.00 -24.89
C GLU A 108 4.96 -5.10 -24.15
N LEU A 109 5.06 -5.04 -22.83
CA LEU A 109 5.60 -6.12 -22.01
C LEU A 109 4.77 -7.39 -22.16
N LEU A 110 3.43 -7.27 -22.17
CA LEU A 110 2.55 -8.41 -22.36
C LEU A 110 2.81 -9.08 -23.73
N ASN A 111 3.08 -8.29 -24.77
CA ASN A 111 3.42 -8.80 -26.10
C ASN A 111 4.73 -9.60 -26.14
N ILE A 112 5.65 -9.41 -25.20
CA ILE A 112 6.88 -10.21 -25.09
C ILE A 112 6.80 -11.29 -24.00
N GLY A 113 5.61 -11.53 -23.46
CA GLY A 113 5.38 -12.59 -22.48
C GLY A 113 5.56 -12.16 -21.02
N VAL A 114 5.59 -10.85 -20.71
CA VAL A 114 5.75 -10.34 -19.34
C VAL A 114 4.51 -9.57 -18.89
N LYS A 115 3.89 -10.00 -17.79
CA LYS A 115 2.79 -9.29 -17.14
C LYS A 115 3.32 -8.56 -15.92
N CYS A 116 3.35 -7.24 -15.97
CA CYS A 116 3.84 -6.41 -14.87
C CYS A 116 3.03 -5.12 -14.77
N ALA A 117 2.62 -4.72 -13.57
CA ALA A 117 2.11 -3.38 -13.34
C ALA A 117 3.28 -2.39 -13.27
N ILE A 118 3.23 -1.28 -14.01
CA ILE A 118 4.27 -0.24 -13.99
C ILE A 118 3.69 0.99 -13.34
N SER A 119 4.43 1.59 -12.41
CA SER A 119 4.16 2.88 -11.80
C SER A 119 5.26 3.87 -12.19
N LEU A 120 4.88 5.00 -12.78
CA LEU A 120 5.80 6.07 -13.16
C LEU A 120 5.46 7.33 -12.37
N ALA A 121 6.47 7.95 -11.75
CA ALA A 121 6.36 9.29 -11.20
C ALA A 121 7.43 10.18 -11.79
N ALA A 122 7.04 11.36 -12.26
CA ALA A 122 7.98 12.35 -12.80
C ALA A 122 8.28 13.42 -11.76
N VAL A 123 9.57 13.72 -11.54
CA VAL A 123 10.04 14.66 -10.52
C VAL A 123 11.21 15.50 -11.03
N HIS A 124 11.44 16.65 -10.42
CA HIS A 124 12.66 17.43 -10.63
C HIS A 124 13.76 17.04 -9.62
N PRO A 125 15.04 17.32 -9.91
CA PRO A 125 16.13 17.22 -8.95
C PRO A 125 15.84 17.93 -7.63
N ALA A 126 15.15 19.08 -7.64
CA ALA A 126 14.77 19.78 -6.42
C ALA A 126 13.80 18.99 -5.53
N TYR A 127 13.03 18.03 -6.05
CA TYR A 127 12.25 17.10 -5.22
C TYR A 127 13.19 16.25 -4.37
N LEU A 128 14.19 15.60 -4.98
CA LEU A 128 15.15 14.74 -4.29
C LEU A 128 15.94 15.51 -3.21
N ARG A 129 16.41 16.72 -3.53
CA ARG A 129 17.12 17.59 -2.57
C ARG A 129 16.29 18.02 -1.37
N ARG A 130 14.95 18.00 -1.49
CA ARG A 130 14.01 18.42 -0.45
C ARG A 130 13.32 17.24 0.25
N LEU A 131 13.66 16.01 -0.13
CA LEU A 131 13.12 14.82 0.54
C LEU A 131 13.48 14.87 2.02
N ARG A 132 12.45 14.74 2.85
CA ARG A 132 12.59 14.68 4.31
C ARG A 132 12.69 13.21 4.73
N PRO A 133 13.16 12.93 5.96
CA PRO A 133 13.09 11.59 6.50
C PRO A 133 11.66 11.03 6.44
N HIS A 134 11.52 9.90 5.76
CA HIS A 134 10.33 9.06 5.70
C HIS A 134 10.72 7.69 5.10
N ILE A 135 9.86 6.68 5.23
CA ILE A 135 10.11 5.29 4.83
C ILE A 135 10.55 5.18 3.37
N PHE A 136 9.78 5.77 2.44
CA PHE A 136 10.12 5.75 1.00
C PHE A 136 11.50 6.37 0.68
N ALA A 137 11.87 7.49 1.32
CA ALA A 137 13.13 8.17 1.05
C ALA A 137 14.31 7.36 1.59
N TYR A 138 14.12 6.68 2.72
CA TYR A 138 15.15 5.80 3.27
C TYR A 138 15.36 4.58 2.37
N GLU A 139 14.27 3.96 1.91
CA GLU A 139 14.35 2.86 0.94
C GLU A 139 15.00 3.30 -0.37
N LEU A 140 14.66 4.49 -0.88
CA LEU A 140 15.27 5.08 -2.08
C LEU A 140 16.77 5.34 -1.89
N LEU A 141 17.17 5.86 -0.73
CA LEU A 141 18.57 6.16 -0.41
C LEU A 141 19.42 4.88 -0.32
N VAL A 142 18.88 3.82 0.29
CA VAL A 142 19.63 2.57 0.54
C VAL A 142 19.59 1.62 -0.67
N HIS A 143 18.47 1.54 -1.37
CA HIS A 143 18.26 0.53 -2.43
C HIS A 143 17.84 1.10 -3.78
N GLY A 144 17.60 2.40 -3.91
CA GLY A 144 17.28 3.00 -5.20
C GLY A 144 18.38 2.69 -6.22
N ARG A 145 17.98 2.40 -7.46
CA ARG A 145 18.92 2.08 -8.54
C ARG A 145 18.73 3.03 -9.70
N VAL A 146 19.76 3.80 -10.02
CA VAL A 146 19.79 4.57 -11.27
C VAL A 146 19.98 3.57 -12.40
N LEU A 147 18.96 3.40 -13.24
CA LEU A 147 19.01 2.54 -14.41
C LEU A 147 19.62 3.24 -15.63
N TRP A 148 19.46 4.56 -15.69
CA TRP A 148 19.96 5.38 -16.79
C TRP A 148 20.19 6.82 -16.30
N GLY A 149 21.21 7.49 -16.84
CA GLY A 149 21.49 8.91 -16.60
C GLY A 149 22.39 9.19 -15.39
N GLU A 150 22.22 10.37 -14.81
CA GLU A 150 23.07 10.86 -13.72
C GLU A 150 22.81 10.15 -12.36
N PRO A 151 23.79 10.14 -11.43
CA PRO A 151 23.66 9.55 -10.10
C PRO A 151 22.79 10.39 -9.15
N VAL A 152 21.55 10.67 -9.53
CA VAL A 152 20.63 11.61 -8.86
C VAL A 152 20.22 11.21 -7.45
N ILE A 153 20.38 9.94 -7.06
CA ILE A 153 20.10 9.47 -5.68
C ILE A 153 21.00 10.20 -4.68
N SER A 154 22.23 10.57 -5.07
CA SER A 154 23.14 11.36 -4.24
C SER A 154 22.61 12.76 -3.89
N LEU A 155 21.55 13.21 -4.55
CA LEU A 155 20.87 14.46 -4.21
C LEU A 155 19.96 14.34 -2.99
N VAL A 156 19.58 13.12 -2.60
CA VAL A 156 18.75 12.90 -1.40
C VAL A 156 19.61 13.19 -0.16
N PRO A 157 19.16 14.06 0.77
CA PRO A 157 19.88 14.31 2.01
C PRO A 157 20.10 13.00 2.77
N PRO A 158 21.32 12.74 3.30
CA PRO A 158 21.56 11.53 4.08
C PRO A 158 20.82 11.62 5.43
N PHE A 159 20.21 10.52 5.84
CA PHE A 159 19.63 10.33 7.17
C PHE A 159 19.57 8.85 7.52
N SER A 160 19.45 8.55 8.80
CA SER A 160 19.35 7.20 9.37
C SER A 160 17.89 6.75 9.54
N SER A 161 17.66 5.44 9.67
CA SER A 161 16.31 4.90 9.86
C SER A 161 15.62 5.39 11.14
N THR A 162 16.38 5.80 12.17
CA THR A 162 15.85 6.33 13.43
C THR A 162 15.31 7.76 13.31
N GLU A 163 15.67 8.47 12.23
CA GLU A 163 15.16 9.82 11.93
C GLU A 163 13.81 9.78 11.19
N ILE A 164 13.34 8.59 10.79
CA ILE A 164 12.01 8.42 10.19
C ILE A 164 10.95 8.84 11.22
N PRO A 165 10.07 9.80 10.91
CA PRO A 165 9.02 10.20 11.82
C PRO A 165 8.08 9.03 12.12
N LEU A 166 7.77 8.82 13.40
CA LEU A 166 6.81 7.79 13.84
C LEU A 166 5.43 7.93 13.16
N GLU A 167 5.05 9.16 12.83
CA GLU A 167 3.80 9.43 12.12
C GLU A 167 3.78 8.81 10.71
N ASP A 168 4.92 8.60 10.08
CA ASP A 168 5.01 7.97 8.76
C ASP A 168 4.63 6.49 8.82
N ALA A 169 5.10 5.79 9.85
CA ALA A 169 4.71 4.41 10.16
C ALA A 169 3.21 4.28 10.49
N TRP A 170 2.68 5.17 11.34
CA TRP A 170 1.25 5.20 11.65
C TRP A 170 0.39 5.49 10.40
N ARG A 171 0.84 6.38 9.51
CA ARG A 171 0.19 6.65 8.21
C ARG A 171 0.21 5.41 7.31
N LEU A 172 1.32 4.68 7.27
CA LEU A 172 1.43 3.43 6.52
C LEU A 172 0.39 2.40 7.01
N LEU A 173 0.27 2.22 8.32
CA LEU A 173 -0.74 1.34 8.92
C LEU A 173 -2.17 1.79 8.55
N CYS A 174 -2.48 3.09 8.66
CA CYS A 174 -3.79 3.62 8.26
C CYS A 174 -4.10 3.40 6.78
N ASN A 175 -3.11 3.56 5.90
CA ASN A 175 -3.27 3.28 4.48
C ASN A 175 -3.61 1.80 4.23
N ARG A 176 -2.92 0.87 4.92
CA ARG A 176 -3.22 -0.57 4.79
C ARG A 176 -4.60 -0.94 5.31
N MET A 177 -5.03 -0.35 6.42
CA MET A 177 -6.37 -0.53 6.96
C MET A 177 -7.46 -0.06 5.98
N ILE A 178 -7.25 1.06 5.30
CA ILE A 178 -8.16 1.52 4.23
C ILE A 178 -8.18 0.56 3.06
N GLU A 179 -7.01 0.09 2.60
CA GLU A 179 -6.95 -0.87 1.50
C GLU A 179 -7.63 -2.20 1.83
N LEU A 180 -7.57 -2.66 3.09
CA LEU A 180 -8.32 -3.83 3.54
C LEU A 180 -9.83 -3.55 3.58
N LEU A 181 -10.23 -2.38 4.11
CA LEU A 181 -11.62 -1.95 4.17
C LEU A 181 -12.25 -1.89 2.76
N GLU A 182 -11.54 -1.34 1.78
CA GLU A 182 -11.98 -1.22 0.39
C GLU A 182 -12.38 -2.58 -0.22
N VAL A 183 -11.60 -3.63 0.05
CA VAL A 183 -11.88 -4.98 -0.49
C VAL A 183 -12.80 -5.81 0.41
N SER A 184 -12.96 -5.42 1.68
CA SER A 184 -13.79 -6.17 2.64
C SER A 184 -15.27 -6.17 2.25
N VAL A 185 -15.71 -5.25 1.40
CA VAL A 185 -17.08 -5.23 0.82
C VAL A 185 -17.44 -6.51 0.07
N MET A 186 -16.45 -7.29 -0.38
CA MET A 186 -16.60 -8.58 -1.05
C MET A 186 -16.89 -9.74 -0.08
N ILE A 187 -16.79 -9.51 1.23
CA ILE A 187 -17.18 -10.49 2.25
C ILE A 187 -18.71 -10.55 2.27
N THR A 188 -19.24 -11.75 2.13
CA THR A 188 -20.67 -12.08 2.15
C THR A 188 -20.91 -13.22 3.13
N ASP A 189 -22.12 -13.30 3.68
CA ASP A 189 -22.48 -14.33 4.68
C ASP A 189 -22.33 -15.76 4.13
N ASP A 190 -22.42 -15.93 2.82
CA ASP A 190 -22.27 -17.21 2.13
C ASP A 190 -20.79 -17.68 1.98
N ASN A 191 -19.82 -16.81 2.24
CA ASN A 191 -18.41 -17.11 2.01
C ASN A 191 -17.76 -17.72 3.26
N HIS A 192 -17.58 -19.05 3.28
CA HIS A 192 -16.72 -19.72 4.27
C HIS A 192 -15.22 -19.42 4.05
N GLU A 193 -14.84 -18.99 2.83
CA GLU A 193 -13.48 -18.57 2.48
C GLU A 193 -13.38 -17.08 2.16
N LEU A 194 -12.33 -16.42 2.64
CA LEU A 194 -12.02 -15.05 2.25
C LEU A 194 -11.75 -14.95 0.74
N PRO A 195 -12.33 -13.94 0.06
CA PRO A 195 -11.95 -13.59 -1.30
C PRO A 195 -10.44 -13.37 -1.43
N LYS A 196 -9.86 -13.73 -2.58
CA LYS A 196 -8.40 -13.67 -2.82
C LYS A 196 -7.85 -12.26 -2.61
N GLU A 197 -8.62 -11.26 -3.00
CA GLU A 197 -8.32 -9.84 -2.89
C GLU A 197 -8.22 -9.42 -1.42
N VAL A 198 -9.19 -9.84 -0.59
CA VAL A 198 -9.19 -9.59 0.86
C VAL A 198 -7.98 -10.24 1.51
N PHE A 199 -7.73 -11.51 1.18
CA PHE A 199 -6.58 -12.24 1.69
C PHE A 199 -5.25 -11.55 1.33
N TYR A 200 -5.10 -11.10 0.09
CA TYR A 200 -3.90 -10.39 -0.33
C TYR A 200 -3.69 -9.06 0.43
N LYS A 201 -4.76 -8.30 0.69
CA LYS A 201 -4.67 -7.08 1.52
C LYS A 201 -4.37 -7.39 2.98
N LEU A 202 -4.86 -8.51 3.50
CA LEU A 202 -4.54 -8.99 4.85
C LEU A 202 -3.05 -9.32 4.98
N LEU A 203 -2.44 -9.99 3.99
CA LEU A 203 -1.00 -10.25 3.98
C LEU A 203 -0.18 -8.95 4.03
N LYS A 204 -0.58 -7.96 3.20
CA LYS A 204 0.04 -6.63 3.22
C LYS A 204 -0.11 -5.94 4.57
N LEU A 205 -1.28 -6.06 5.20
CA LEU A 205 -1.53 -5.48 6.51
C LEU A 205 -0.54 -6.03 7.54
N TYR A 206 -0.33 -7.36 7.64
CA TYR A 206 0.66 -7.91 8.59
C TYR A 206 2.08 -7.44 8.32
N ILE A 207 2.51 -7.45 7.04
CA ILE A 207 3.86 -6.97 6.67
C ILE A 207 4.08 -5.53 7.13
N ASP A 208 3.08 -4.66 6.93
CA ASP A 208 3.19 -3.25 7.27
C ASP A 208 2.88 -2.95 8.74
N MET A 209 2.12 -3.78 9.44
CA MET A 209 2.04 -3.76 10.91
C MET A 209 3.42 -4.05 11.52
N GLY A 210 4.12 -5.07 11.02
CA GLY A 210 5.51 -5.36 11.43
C GLY A 210 6.45 -4.20 11.09
N THR A 211 6.32 -3.63 9.90
CA THR A 211 7.06 -2.42 9.50
C THR A 211 6.83 -1.27 10.47
N SER A 212 5.56 -1.00 10.80
CA SER A 212 5.19 0.10 11.67
C SER A 212 5.74 -0.09 13.09
N LEU A 213 5.58 -1.29 13.66
CA LEU A 213 6.16 -1.62 14.96
C LEU A 213 7.68 -1.39 14.98
N LEU A 214 8.41 -1.83 13.96
CA LEU A 214 9.86 -1.68 13.87
C LEU A 214 10.29 -0.20 13.84
N VAL A 215 9.56 0.67 13.16
CA VAL A 215 9.82 2.12 13.19
C VAL A 215 9.62 2.68 14.61
N PHE A 216 8.53 2.29 15.28
CA PHE A 216 8.23 2.76 16.64
C PHE A 216 9.21 2.29 17.72
N VAL A 217 9.91 1.18 17.50
CA VAL A 217 10.98 0.71 18.39
C VAL A 217 12.38 1.09 17.90
N GLY A 218 12.50 1.87 16.82
CA GLY A 218 13.79 2.33 16.30
C GLY A 218 14.64 1.23 15.64
N ALA A 219 14.02 0.14 15.20
CA ALA A 219 14.66 -1.04 14.60
C ALA A 219 14.24 -1.26 13.15
N TYR A 220 13.87 -0.19 12.43
CA TYR A 220 13.42 -0.30 11.04
C TYR A 220 14.51 -0.81 10.10
N GLU A 221 14.13 -1.75 9.23
CA GLU A 221 14.94 -2.33 8.17
C GLU A 221 14.31 -2.03 6.79
N PRO A 222 15.09 -1.73 5.74
CA PRO A 222 14.55 -1.28 4.47
C PRO A 222 14.00 -2.40 3.58
N THR A 223 14.37 -3.66 3.80
CA THR A 223 13.91 -4.83 3.04
C THR A 223 12.83 -5.60 3.80
N TYR A 224 11.88 -6.23 3.11
CA TYR A 224 10.87 -7.08 3.74
C TYR A 224 11.53 -8.23 4.52
N ALA A 225 12.51 -8.90 3.91
CA ALA A 225 13.27 -9.97 4.56
C ALA A 225 14.04 -9.48 5.80
N GLY A 226 14.63 -8.28 5.73
CA GLY A 226 15.30 -7.62 6.85
C GLY A 226 14.34 -7.35 8.01
N ARG A 227 13.15 -6.81 7.70
CA ARG A 227 12.09 -6.57 8.70
C ARG A 227 11.63 -7.86 9.37
N ALA A 228 11.37 -8.91 8.61
CA ALA A 228 10.97 -10.21 9.15
C ALA A 228 12.05 -10.79 10.09
N LYS A 229 13.33 -10.73 9.67
CA LYS A 229 14.45 -11.15 10.52
C LYS A 229 14.55 -10.30 11.79
N ARG A 230 14.33 -8.99 11.68
CA ARG A 230 14.35 -8.09 12.84
C ARG A 230 13.22 -8.37 13.82
N MET A 231 12.02 -8.66 13.33
CA MET A 231 10.88 -9.07 14.16
C MET A 231 11.22 -10.32 15.00
N GLN A 232 11.90 -11.31 14.42
CA GLN A 232 12.34 -12.51 15.15
C GLN A 232 13.37 -12.22 16.24
N PHE A 233 14.22 -11.20 16.06
CA PHE A 233 15.11 -10.74 17.13
C PHE A 233 14.33 -10.00 18.22
N LEU A 234 13.38 -9.16 17.82
CA LEU A 234 12.56 -8.36 18.72
C LEU A 234 11.71 -9.24 19.65
N GLU A 235 11.19 -10.35 19.14
CA GLU A 235 10.46 -11.35 19.94
C GLU A 235 11.28 -11.86 21.15
N LYS A 236 12.60 -11.98 21.00
CA LYS A 236 13.52 -12.47 22.04
C LYS A 236 13.93 -11.39 23.03
N ASP A 237 13.79 -10.12 22.65
CA ASP A 237 14.17 -8.97 23.46
C ASP A 237 12.92 -8.29 24.04
N LYS A 238 12.48 -8.80 25.20
CA LYS A 238 11.24 -8.34 25.86
C LYS A 238 11.31 -6.88 26.32
N ASP A 239 12.50 -6.35 26.54
CA ASP A 239 12.70 -4.96 26.98
C ASP A 239 12.55 -3.97 25.81
N ALA A 240 12.83 -4.41 24.58
CA ALA A 240 12.74 -3.58 23.38
C ALA A 240 11.31 -3.17 23.00
N VAL A 241 10.29 -3.93 23.42
CA VAL A 241 8.87 -3.65 23.10
C VAL A 241 8.01 -3.47 24.35
N LYS A 242 8.54 -2.73 25.32
CA LYS A 242 7.81 -2.42 26.55
C LYS A 242 6.40 -1.87 26.26
N ASP A 243 5.43 -2.43 26.97
CA ASP A 243 4.01 -2.07 26.93
C ASP A 243 3.30 -2.33 25.57
N CYS A 244 3.87 -3.17 24.70
CA CYS A 244 3.19 -3.61 23.49
C CYS A 244 1.98 -4.49 23.84
N PRO A 245 0.77 -4.18 23.31
CA PRO A 245 -0.43 -4.95 23.62
C PRO A 245 -0.55 -6.26 22.83
N LEU A 246 0.36 -6.51 21.89
CA LEU A 246 0.32 -7.69 21.03
C LEU A 246 1.00 -8.88 21.71
N ASP A 247 0.46 -10.08 21.50
CA ASP A 247 1.22 -11.30 21.68
C ASP A 247 2.35 -11.33 20.64
N LEU A 248 3.55 -10.94 21.08
CA LEU A 248 4.68 -10.69 20.19
C LEU A 248 5.15 -11.97 19.48
N ALA A 249 5.01 -13.13 20.09
CA ALA A 249 5.37 -14.41 19.47
C ALA A 249 4.43 -14.72 18.30
N ARG A 250 3.12 -14.75 18.58
CA ARG A 250 2.09 -14.96 17.55
C ARG A 250 2.16 -13.90 16.44
N PHE A 251 2.33 -12.65 16.81
CA PHE A 251 2.40 -11.54 15.86
C PHE A 251 3.64 -11.67 14.96
N THR A 252 4.81 -11.96 15.52
CA THR A 252 6.06 -12.17 14.78
C THR A 252 5.95 -13.33 13.80
N GLU A 253 5.41 -14.46 14.24
CA GLU A 253 5.15 -15.62 13.38
C GLU A 253 4.32 -15.22 12.15
N ARG A 254 3.24 -14.46 12.35
CA ARG A 254 2.37 -13.97 11.25
C ARG A 254 3.08 -13.01 10.31
N VAL A 255 3.88 -12.08 10.82
CA VAL A 255 4.66 -11.15 9.98
C VAL A 255 5.66 -11.91 9.12
N VAL A 256 6.38 -12.87 9.70
CA VAL A 256 7.35 -13.71 8.99
C VAL A 256 6.67 -14.58 7.93
N ALA A 257 5.56 -15.21 8.29
CA ALA A 257 4.71 -15.99 7.39
C ALA A 257 4.25 -15.18 6.17
N CYS A 258 3.66 -14.00 6.41
CA CYS A 258 3.18 -13.12 5.35
C CYS A 258 4.34 -12.63 4.46
N THR A 259 5.49 -12.31 5.07
CA THR A 259 6.69 -11.91 4.34
C THR A 259 7.19 -13.03 3.43
N ARG A 260 7.29 -14.26 3.94
CA ARG A 260 7.68 -15.43 3.15
C ARG A 260 6.74 -15.63 1.97
N CYS A 261 5.43 -15.57 2.21
CA CYS A 261 4.41 -15.66 1.16
C CYS A 261 4.56 -14.57 0.09
N LYS A 262 4.81 -13.31 0.51
CA LYS A 262 5.04 -12.19 -0.41
C LYS A 262 6.27 -12.39 -1.28
N LEU A 263 7.36 -12.88 -0.70
CA LEU A 263 8.64 -13.07 -1.40
C LEU A 263 8.64 -14.33 -2.29
N SER A 264 7.90 -15.38 -1.91
CA SER A 264 7.75 -16.61 -2.69
C SER A 264 6.73 -16.50 -3.83
N GLY A 265 5.91 -15.46 -3.84
CA GLY A 265 4.97 -15.20 -4.94
C GLY A 265 3.56 -15.73 -4.71
N GLY A 266 3.18 -16.00 -3.46
CA GLY A 266 1.78 -16.09 -3.08
C GLY A 266 1.06 -17.42 -3.28
N ASP A 267 1.76 -18.57 -3.24
CA ASP A 267 1.03 -19.84 -3.17
C ASP A 267 0.33 -19.98 -1.82
N ARG A 268 -1.01 -19.91 -1.84
CA ARG A 268 -1.93 -20.15 -0.69
C ARG A 268 -1.54 -21.39 0.11
N LEU A 269 -0.98 -22.40 -0.57
CA LEU A 269 -0.50 -23.65 -0.01
C LEU A 269 0.46 -23.45 1.17
N GLN A 270 1.30 -22.40 1.16
CA GLN A 270 2.28 -22.16 2.24
C GLN A 270 1.70 -21.54 3.52
N LEU A 271 0.45 -21.05 3.48
CA LEU A 271 -0.21 -20.43 4.65
C LEU A 271 -1.11 -21.42 5.39
N ALA A 272 -1.75 -22.35 4.69
CA ALA A 272 -2.43 -23.49 5.33
C ALA A 272 -1.45 -24.34 6.17
N GLU A 273 -0.19 -24.45 5.71
CA GLU A 273 0.91 -25.10 6.45
C GLU A 273 1.32 -24.36 7.73
N LEU A 274 0.93 -23.10 7.91
CA LEU A 274 1.23 -22.29 9.10
C LEU A 274 0.07 -22.32 10.13
N GLY A 275 -0.80 -23.33 10.05
CA GLY A 275 -1.95 -23.46 10.95
C GLY A 275 -3.04 -22.41 10.73
N TRP A 276 -3.02 -21.72 9.57
CA TRP A 276 -4.12 -20.86 9.14
C TRP A 276 -5.19 -21.80 8.55
N ASP A 277 -6.01 -22.34 9.44
CA ASP A 277 -7.05 -23.31 9.16
C ASP A 277 -8.17 -22.76 8.26
N SER A 278 -9.14 -23.62 7.97
CA SER A 278 -10.31 -23.38 7.13
C SER A 278 -11.20 -22.22 7.59
N ASN A 279 -10.92 -21.59 8.75
CA ASN A 279 -11.68 -20.43 9.25
C ASN A 279 -11.00 -19.09 8.88
N SER A 280 -10.96 -18.83 7.58
CA SER A 280 -10.36 -17.61 7.04
C SER A 280 -11.01 -16.30 7.54
N LEU A 281 -12.29 -16.34 7.96
CA LEU A 281 -12.96 -15.18 8.57
C LEU A 281 -12.36 -14.84 9.95
N GLY A 282 -12.15 -15.84 10.81
CA GLY A 282 -11.51 -15.63 12.13
C GLY A 282 -10.10 -15.03 12.02
N LEU A 283 -9.36 -15.36 10.96
CA LEU A 283 -8.08 -14.73 10.65
C LEU A 283 -8.23 -13.23 10.33
N TRP A 284 -9.21 -12.86 9.52
CA TRP A 284 -9.51 -11.46 9.19
C TRP A 284 -9.93 -10.66 10.42
N GLU A 285 -10.79 -11.24 11.28
CA GLU A 285 -11.16 -10.62 12.56
C GLU A 285 -9.94 -10.40 13.46
N THR A 286 -9.07 -11.42 13.56
CA THR A 286 -7.86 -11.31 14.38
C THR A 286 -6.90 -10.27 13.81
N ALA A 287 -6.76 -10.18 12.49
CA ALA A 287 -5.92 -9.16 11.85
C ALA A 287 -6.44 -7.74 12.15
N ILE A 288 -7.76 -7.52 12.16
CA ILE A 288 -8.36 -6.24 12.54
C ILE A 288 -8.10 -5.95 14.02
N ALA A 289 -8.22 -6.95 14.90
CA ALA A 289 -7.95 -6.81 16.33
C ALA A 289 -6.47 -6.47 16.61
N ASP A 290 -5.54 -7.14 15.92
CA ASP A 290 -4.10 -6.86 16.00
C ASP A 290 -3.82 -5.43 15.48
N ALA A 291 -4.39 -5.05 14.34
CA ALA A 291 -4.23 -3.71 13.78
C ALA A 291 -4.77 -2.61 14.70
N ARG A 292 -5.93 -2.82 15.32
CA ARG A 292 -6.49 -1.88 16.32
C ARG A 292 -5.60 -1.77 17.54
N SER A 293 -5.09 -2.89 18.05
CA SER A 293 -4.22 -2.93 19.22
C SER A 293 -2.92 -2.18 18.96
N LEU A 294 -2.29 -2.43 17.81
CA LEU A 294 -1.10 -1.71 17.36
C LEU A 294 -1.38 -0.22 17.15
N TRP A 295 -2.45 0.12 16.41
CA TRP A 295 -2.83 1.51 16.14
C TRP A 295 -3.07 2.31 17.43
N ARG A 296 -3.73 1.72 18.43
CA ARG A 296 -3.92 2.37 19.75
C ARG A 296 -2.60 2.59 20.46
N TRP A 297 -1.69 1.62 20.43
CA TRP A 297 -0.36 1.73 21.02
C TRP A 297 0.48 2.82 20.33
N GLU A 298 0.50 2.84 19.00
CA GLU A 298 1.17 3.87 18.18
C GLU A 298 0.62 5.25 18.48
N LEU A 299 -0.70 5.41 18.49
CA LEU A 299 -1.34 6.68 18.83
C LEU A 299 -0.97 7.14 20.23
N SER A 300 -0.99 6.24 21.23
CA SER A 300 -0.63 6.61 22.60
C SER A 300 0.79 7.17 22.71
N ARG A 301 1.72 6.67 21.88
CA ARG A 301 3.10 7.16 21.80
C ARG A 301 3.18 8.50 21.07
N LEU A 302 2.46 8.66 19.95
CA LEU A 302 2.38 9.93 19.22
C LEU A 302 1.70 11.04 20.05
N THR A 303 0.70 10.69 20.85
CA THR A 303 -0.01 11.62 21.74
C THR A 303 0.73 11.84 23.05
N ARG A 304 1.70 10.99 23.42
CA ARG A 304 2.39 10.95 24.72
C ARG A 304 1.44 10.66 25.89
N THR A 305 0.45 9.79 25.67
CA THR A 305 -0.52 9.32 26.68
C THR A 305 -0.19 7.92 27.19
N VAL A 306 1.07 7.48 27.05
CA VAL A 306 1.55 6.19 27.56
C VAL A 306 1.50 6.23 29.09
N GLY A 307 0.86 5.22 29.71
CA GLY A 307 0.78 5.09 31.18
C GLY A 307 -0.48 5.65 31.84
N ALA A 308 -1.52 6.04 31.09
CA ALA A 308 -2.83 6.33 31.69
C ALA A 308 -3.36 5.07 32.42
N TYR A 309 -3.74 5.22 33.68
CA TYR A 309 -4.26 4.14 34.53
C TYR A 309 -5.43 3.40 33.87
N ALA A 310 -5.63 2.12 34.22
CA ALA A 310 -6.60 1.24 33.56
C ALA A 310 -8.04 1.80 33.51
N GLU A 311 -8.42 2.64 34.49
CA GLU A 311 -9.74 3.27 34.58
C GLU A 311 -9.88 4.54 33.71
N ASP A 312 -8.77 5.19 33.33
CA ASP A 312 -8.72 6.43 32.54
C ASP A 312 -8.14 6.23 31.13
N ARG A 313 -8.18 5.00 30.61
CA ARG A 313 -7.58 4.70 29.30
C ARG A 313 -8.38 5.43 28.19
N PRO A 314 -7.74 6.27 27.37
CA PRO A 314 -8.45 7.03 26.35
C PRO A 314 -9.08 6.10 25.30
N THR A 315 -10.30 6.46 24.89
CA THR A 315 -11.02 5.84 23.77
C THR A 315 -10.30 6.07 22.44
N ASP A 316 -10.65 5.31 21.40
CA ASP A 316 -10.10 5.48 20.05
C ASP A 316 -10.31 6.90 19.53
N ASP A 317 -11.51 7.46 19.76
CA ASP A 317 -11.87 8.82 19.35
C ASP A 317 -11.04 9.88 20.09
N GLN A 318 -10.82 9.72 21.40
CA GLN A 318 -9.99 10.64 22.19
C GLN A 318 -8.53 10.64 21.73
N LEU A 319 -7.95 9.46 21.47
CA LEU A 319 -6.59 9.35 20.94
C LEU A 319 -6.47 10.06 19.59
N MET A 320 -7.43 9.80 18.69
CA MET A 320 -7.42 10.38 17.35
C MET A 320 -7.63 11.91 17.37
N ILE A 321 -8.57 12.41 18.17
CA ILE A 321 -8.79 13.86 18.36
C ILE A 321 -7.52 14.53 18.91
N THR A 322 -6.88 13.93 19.90
CA THR A 322 -5.63 14.44 20.47
C THR A 322 -4.54 14.53 19.40
N LEU A 323 -4.41 13.52 18.54
CA LEU A 323 -3.46 13.55 17.44
C LEU A 323 -3.82 14.64 16.41
N MET A 324 -5.08 14.77 16.03
CA MET A 324 -5.56 15.81 15.11
C MET A 324 -5.22 17.21 15.64
N GLN A 325 -5.41 17.45 16.94
CA GLN A 325 -5.13 18.73 17.60
C GLN A 325 -3.65 19.13 17.56
N LYS A 326 -2.72 18.17 17.51
CA LYS A 326 -1.28 18.43 17.38
C LYS A 326 -0.83 18.92 16.01
N GLN A 327 -1.67 18.79 14.98
CA GLN A 327 -1.30 19.27 13.63
C GLN A 327 -1.13 20.79 13.59
N ALA A 328 -0.07 21.26 12.94
CA ALA A 328 0.11 22.70 12.71
C ALA A 328 -1.01 23.26 11.82
N ILE A 329 -1.60 24.38 12.22
CA ILE A 329 -2.71 25.02 11.48
C ILE A 329 -2.34 25.28 10.01
N GLY A 330 -1.12 25.74 9.75
CA GLY A 330 -0.62 25.96 8.38
C GLY A 330 -0.60 24.70 7.51
N GLN A 331 -0.34 23.53 8.11
CA GLN A 331 -0.41 22.25 7.39
C GLN A 331 -1.85 21.85 7.11
N ARG A 332 -2.77 22.06 8.05
CA ARG A 332 -4.22 21.82 7.85
C ARG A 332 -4.74 22.66 6.69
N VAL A 333 -4.51 23.97 6.72
CA VAL A 333 -4.94 24.92 5.69
C VAL A 333 -4.36 24.53 4.33
N ARG A 334 -3.04 24.24 4.25
CA ARG A 334 -2.40 23.82 3.00
C ARG A 334 -3.03 22.54 2.43
N ALA A 335 -3.33 21.56 3.28
CA ALA A 335 -3.95 20.32 2.84
C ALA A 335 -5.36 20.54 2.25
N TRP A 336 -6.18 21.39 2.90
CA TRP A 336 -7.49 21.77 2.37
C TRP A 336 -7.41 22.62 1.09
N LEU A 337 -6.42 23.51 0.98
CA LEU A 337 -6.15 24.26 -0.25
C LEU A 337 -5.73 23.35 -1.42
N SER A 338 -4.95 22.30 -1.15
CA SER A 338 -4.61 21.29 -2.15
C SER A 338 -5.87 20.60 -2.69
N LEU A 339 -6.78 20.22 -1.79
CA LEU A 339 -8.07 19.63 -2.13
C LEU A 339 -8.94 20.58 -2.98
N LEU A 340 -9.02 21.86 -2.59
CA LEU A 340 -9.71 22.92 -3.35
C LEU A 340 -9.17 23.07 -4.78
N ARG A 341 -7.85 22.99 -4.96
CA ARG A 341 -7.23 23.07 -6.28
C ARG A 341 -7.59 21.87 -7.16
N ARG A 342 -7.56 20.65 -6.61
CA ARG A 342 -7.90 19.41 -7.35
C ARG A 342 -9.35 19.37 -7.82
N GLN A 343 -10.28 19.76 -6.95
CA GLN A 343 -11.72 19.71 -7.24
C GLN A 343 -12.23 20.92 -8.04
N GLY A 344 -11.39 21.95 -8.20
CA GLY A 344 -11.75 23.19 -8.87
C GLY A 344 -12.55 24.14 -7.97
N TRP A 345 -12.11 25.40 -7.94
CA TRP A 345 -12.59 26.41 -7.01
C TRP A 345 -14.08 26.73 -7.23
N ARG A 346 -14.52 26.79 -8.49
CA ARG A 346 -15.92 27.13 -8.84
C ARG A 346 -16.89 26.00 -8.56
N ARG A 347 -16.47 24.75 -8.78
CA ARG A 347 -17.30 23.54 -8.57
C ARG A 347 -17.52 23.24 -7.09
N SER A 348 -16.58 23.67 -6.24
CA SER A 348 -16.63 23.38 -4.80
C SER A 348 -17.25 24.47 -3.94
N ARG A 349 -17.70 25.61 -4.49
CA ARG A 349 -18.13 26.80 -3.71
C ARG A 349 -19.15 26.49 -2.61
N LEU A 350 -20.12 25.62 -2.89
CA LEU A 350 -21.15 25.22 -1.93
C LEU A 350 -20.61 24.38 -0.76
N LYS A 351 -19.45 23.75 -0.91
CA LYS A 351 -18.79 22.91 0.11
C LYS A 351 -17.82 23.70 1.01
N TRP A 352 -17.51 24.94 0.65
CA TRP A 352 -16.48 25.75 1.35
C TRP A 352 -16.77 26.01 2.83
N PRO A 353 -17.99 26.39 3.25
CA PRO A 353 -18.24 26.66 4.67
C PRO A 353 -17.98 25.43 5.55
N GLY A 354 -18.40 24.25 5.09
CA GLY A 354 -18.12 22.97 5.76
C GLY A 354 -16.62 22.69 5.83
N TRP A 355 -15.90 22.88 4.72
CA TRP A 355 -14.44 22.67 4.69
C TRP A 355 -13.67 23.63 5.59
N VAL A 356 -14.08 24.89 5.70
CA VAL A 356 -13.48 25.85 6.65
C VAL A 356 -13.68 25.36 8.08
N TRP A 357 -14.89 24.95 8.45
CA TRP A 357 -15.17 24.40 9.77
C TRP A 357 -14.37 23.12 10.05
N HIS A 358 -14.26 22.23 9.07
CA HIS A 358 -13.46 21.01 9.19
C HIS A 358 -11.95 21.29 9.28
N ALA A 359 -11.44 22.31 8.57
CA ALA A 359 -10.04 22.70 8.57
C ALA A 359 -9.55 23.20 9.94
N LEU A 360 -10.46 23.74 10.76
CA LEU A 360 -10.16 24.09 12.14
C LEU A 360 -9.86 22.86 13.00
N ARG A 361 -10.48 21.72 12.68
CA ARG A 361 -10.39 20.48 13.48
C ARG A 361 -9.25 19.56 13.02
N ALA A 362 -9.12 19.31 11.71
CA ALA A 362 -8.12 18.38 11.19
C ALA A 362 -7.85 18.57 9.68
N SER A 363 -6.73 18.03 9.19
CA SER A 363 -6.51 17.90 7.75
C SER A 363 -7.43 16.83 7.12
N PRO A 364 -7.70 16.88 5.80
CA PRO A 364 -8.51 15.87 5.12
C PRO A 364 -8.03 14.43 5.38
N ARG A 365 -6.70 14.24 5.34
CA ARG A 365 -6.04 12.95 5.60
C ARG A 365 -6.47 12.32 6.92
N TYR A 366 -6.43 13.11 7.99
CA TYR A 366 -6.74 12.60 9.32
C TYR A 366 -8.23 12.29 9.48
N ARG A 367 -9.11 13.06 8.83
CA ARG A 367 -10.54 12.76 8.87
C ARG A 367 -10.87 11.48 8.10
N ILE A 368 -10.21 11.25 6.97
CA ILE A 368 -10.32 9.99 6.21
C ILE A 368 -9.83 8.82 7.07
N TYR A 369 -8.66 8.94 7.71
CA TYR A 369 -8.15 7.90 8.62
C TYR A 369 -9.10 7.64 9.79
N SER A 370 -9.66 8.67 10.41
CA SER A 370 -10.61 8.52 11.51
C SER A 370 -11.87 7.78 11.09
N ALA A 371 -12.43 8.11 9.92
CA ALA A 371 -13.60 7.42 9.39
C ALA A 371 -13.28 5.95 9.07
N ALA A 372 -12.13 5.70 8.43
CA ALA A 372 -11.68 4.38 8.06
C ALA A 372 -11.45 3.46 9.26
N THR A 373 -10.75 3.93 10.30
CA THR A 373 -10.48 3.12 11.48
C THR A 373 -11.74 2.83 12.28
N LYS A 374 -12.62 3.84 12.47
CA LYS A 374 -13.90 3.66 13.17
C LYS A 374 -14.78 2.64 12.46
N LEU A 375 -14.84 2.68 11.12
CA LEU A 375 -15.57 1.70 10.33
C LEU A 375 -14.94 0.31 10.40
N LEU A 376 -13.65 0.19 10.10
CA LEU A 376 -12.95 -1.10 10.06
C LEU A 376 -13.01 -1.84 11.40
N PHE A 377 -12.90 -1.13 12.52
CA PHE A 377 -12.92 -1.74 13.86
C PHE A 377 -14.32 -2.21 14.30
N GLN A 378 -15.38 -1.71 13.66
CA GLN A 378 -16.77 -2.15 13.89
C GLN A 378 -17.20 -3.24 12.91
N LEU A 379 -16.46 -3.40 11.81
CA LEU A 379 -16.83 -4.27 10.71
C LEU A 379 -16.99 -5.74 11.10
N PRO A 380 -16.11 -6.37 11.92
CA PRO A 380 -16.31 -7.75 12.37
C PRO A 380 -17.67 -7.99 13.04
N SER A 381 -18.09 -7.07 13.93
CA SER A 381 -19.39 -7.22 14.61
C SER A 381 -20.58 -7.00 13.67
N TRP A 382 -20.42 -6.15 12.64
CA TRP A 382 -21.48 -5.91 11.67
C TRP A 382 -21.65 -7.08 10.71
N VAL A 383 -20.54 -7.66 10.24
CA VAL A 383 -20.54 -8.87 9.42
C VAL A 383 -21.15 -10.03 10.19
N ALA A 384 -20.78 -10.24 11.45
CA ALA A 384 -21.32 -11.33 12.27
C ALA A 384 -22.82 -11.21 12.58
N GLN A 385 -23.38 -9.99 12.58
CA GLN A 385 -24.78 -9.72 12.94
C GLN A 385 -25.73 -9.69 11.73
N GLY A 386 -25.22 -9.79 10.49
CA GLY A 386 -26.04 -9.74 9.27
C GLY A 386 -26.90 -8.48 9.13
N HIS A 387 -26.55 -7.40 9.82
CA HIS A 387 -27.44 -6.25 10.04
C HIS A 387 -27.30 -5.15 8.98
N GLU A 388 -28.46 -4.65 8.51
CA GLU A 388 -28.62 -3.33 7.88
C GLU A 388 -28.22 -2.23 8.88
N ALA A 389 -27.41 -1.29 8.41
CA ALA A 389 -26.76 -0.34 9.28
C ALA A 389 -27.70 0.76 9.80
N ASN A 390 -27.75 0.90 11.13
CA ASN A 390 -28.42 2.03 11.79
C ASN A 390 -27.56 3.31 11.73
N SER A 391 -28.23 4.46 11.95
CA SER A 391 -27.83 5.89 12.09
C SER A 391 -26.36 6.32 12.35
N ARG A 392 -25.43 5.42 12.70
CA ARG A 392 -24.01 5.68 12.91
C ARG A 392 -23.22 5.86 11.61
N GLU A 393 -23.71 5.38 10.47
CA GLU A 393 -23.06 5.58 9.17
C GLU A 393 -23.09 7.02 8.70
N ASP A 394 -24.23 7.67 8.87
CA ASP A 394 -24.38 9.09 8.57
C ASP A 394 -23.36 9.91 9.37
N GLU A 395 -23.10 9.52 10.62
CA GLU A 395 -22.06 10.13 11.45
C GLU A 395 -20.67 9.94 10.85
N LEU A 396 -20.32 8.71 10.40
CA LEU A 396 -19.04 8.43 9.74
C LEU A 396 -18.85 9.26 8.47
N LEU A 397 -19.89 9.36 7.65
CA LEU A 397 -19.87 10.13 6.40
C LEU A 397 -19.75 11.64 6.65
N LEU A 398 -20.07 12.16 7.84
CA LEU A 398 -19.84 13.59 8.22
C LEU A 398 -18.35 13.89 8.43
N TRP A 399 -17.51 12.86 8.61
CA TRP A 399 -16.07 13.02 8.72
C TRP A 399 -15.40 13.16 7.36
N LEU A 400 -16.02 12.67 6.28
CA LEU A 400 -15.39 12.70 4.96
C LEU A 400 -15.33 14.11 4.36
N PRO A 401 -14.22 14.47 3.70
CA PRO A 401 -14.09 15.74 2.98
C PRO A 401 -15.15 15.93 1.90
N ILE A 402 -15.47 14.87 1.16
CA ILE A 402 -16.45 14.88 0.08
C ILE A 402 -17.30 13.62 0.16
N ARG A 403 -18.61 13.78 -0.04
CA ARG A 403 -19.53 12.69 -0.34
C ARG A 403 -19.77 12.67 -1.85
N SER A 404 -19.67 11.50 -2.48
CA SER A 404 -19.99 11.35 -3.89
C SER A 404 -21.50 11.20 -4.08
N SER A 405 -22.12 12.17 -4.74
CA SER A 405 -23.56 12.11 -5.07
C SER A 405 -23.91 10.95 -6.02
N SER A 406 -22.93 10.33 -6.69
CA SER A 406 -23.14 9.17 -7.56
C SER A 406 -23.27 7.85 -6.81
N LEU A 407 -22.78 7.77 -5.57
CA LEU A 407 -22.85 6.57 -4.73
C LEU A 407 -24.07 6.56 -3.79
N ALA A 408 -24.82 7.68 -3.75
CA ALA A 408 -25.97 7.90 -2.86
C ALA A 408 -27.24 7.09 -3.23
N VAL A 409 -27.21 6.33 -4.34
CA VAL A 409 -28.40 5.62 -4.89
C VAL A 409 -28.52 4.18 -4.35
N ILE A 410 -27.48 3.66 -3.69
CA ILE A 410 -27.47 2.32 -3.09
C ILE A 410 -27.83 2.46 -1.60
N GLN A 411 -28.63 1.53 -1.07
CA GLN A 411 -29.09 1.47 0.34
C GLN A 411 -27.98 1.82 1.34
N SER A 412 -28.36 2.42 2.48
CA SER A 412 -27.47 2.75 3.61
C SER A 412 -26.90 1.48 4.24
N ASP A 413 -25.78 1.03 3.68
CA ASP A 413 -25.01 -0.12 4.13
C ASP A 413 -23.55 0.31 4.30
N TRP A 414 -22.82 -0.37 5.16
CA TRP A 414 -21.45 -0.04 5.53
C TRP A 414 -20.51 -0.13 4.33
N ARG A 415 -20.91 -0.91 3.32
CA ARG A 415 -20.26 -1.00 2.01
C ARG A 415 -20.24 0.34 1.28
N GLN A 416 -21.30 1.14 1.40
CA GLN A 416 -21.35 2.50 0.86
C GLN A 416 -20.36 3.40 1.59
N ALA A 417 -20.32 3.34 2.92
CA ALA A 417 -19.35 4.09 3.72
C ALA A 417 -17.91 3.70 3.37
N ALA A 418 -17.63 2.40 3.21
CA ALA A 418 -16.34 1.88 2.78
C ALA A 418 -15.95 2.41 1.39
N ALA A 419 -16.88 2.39 0.42
CA ALA A 419 -16.65 2.92 -0.92
C ALA A 419 -16.37 4.43 -0.92
N GLU A 420 -17.09 5.22 -0.13
CA GLU A 420 -16.86 6.66 0.03
C GLU A 420 -15.50 6.96 0.69
N ILE A 421 -15.12 6.20 1.73
CA ILE A 421 -13.80 6.28 2.36
C ILE A 421 -12.70 5.97 1.35
N ALA A 422 -12.83 4.86 0.60
CA ALA A 422 -11.87 4.44 -0.41
C ALA A 422 -11.74 5.48 -1.52
N TRP A 423 -12.86 6.04 -2.00
CA TRP A 423 -12.83 7.10 -3.01
C TRP A 423 -12.10 8.36 -2.51
N ASN A 424 -12.40 8.82 -1.29
CA ASN A 424 -11.68 9.96 -0.70
C ASN A 424 -10.18 9.65 -0.51
N TYR A 425 -9.84 8.42 -0.15
CA TYR A 425 -8.46 7.96 -0.04
C TYR A 425 -7.72 8.03 -1.38
N HIS A 426 -8.28 7.46 -2.45
CA HIS A 426 -7.69 7.48 -3.79
C HIS A 426 -7.57 8.89 -4.37
N GLU A 427 -8.60 9.71 -4.20
CA GLU A 427 -8.63 11.06 -4.76
C GLU A 427 -7.69 12.04 -4.03
N PHE A 428 -7.58 11.93 -2.70
CA PHE A 428 -6.89 12.93 -1.89
C PHE A 428 -5.58 12.47 -1.28
N LEU A 429 -5.38 11.17 -1.08
CA LEU A 429 -4.23 10.65 -0.34
C LEU A 429 -3.28 9.85 -1.23
N VAL A 430 -3.80 9.05 -2.15
CA VAL A 430 -2.96 8.35 -3.13
C VAL A 430 -2.23 9.39 -4.00
N GLY A 431 -0.91 9.20 -4.14
CA GLY A 431 -0.03 10.15 -4.83
C GLY A 431 0.33 11.42 -4.06
N THR A 432 -0.03 11.57 -2.77
CA THR A 432 0.39 12.70 -1.92
C THR A 432 1.58 12.36 -1.00
N GLN A 433 2.42 11.40 -1.40
CA GLN A 433 3.70 11.13 -0.74
C GLN A 433 4.71 12.21 -1.13
N ALA A 434 4.58 13.38 -0.51
CA ALA A 434 5.52 14.50 -0.56
C ALA A 434 5.57 15.20 0.81
#